data_AF-A0A8T5KYX9-F1
#
_entry.id   AF-A0A8T5KYX9-F1
#
_cell.length_a   1.000
_cell.length_b   1.000
_cell.length_c   1.000
_cell.angle_alpha   90.00
_cell.angle_beta   90.00
_cell.angle_gamma   90.00
#
_symmetry.space_group_name_H-M   'P 1'
#
loop_
_entity.id
_entity.type
_entity.pdbx_description
1 polymer ?
#
loop_
_entity_poly.entity_id
_entity_poly.type
_entity_poly.pdbx_seq_one_letter_code
_entity_poly.pdbx_strand_id
1 'polypeptide(L)'
;MTSEEEHRKNVKELLEDINEKIRSNLIVERQKLIGFSTSEISCNLLALLLHKKNLISPGFNVNHRFFVSEKTAKERFDFDFPQKKKLLDLLVEQEKCRTLLCYGREKEKKLVEKSIENMNKIKEIVQEIIGEDL
;
A
#
# COMPACT_ATOMS: atom_id res chain seq x y z
N MET A 1 13.65 -10.78 -9.40
CA MET A 1 12.94 -11.51 -8.34
C MET A 1 12.94 -10.55 -7.17
N THR A 2 11.79 -10.08 -6.72
CA THR A 2 11.78 -8.96 -5.76
C THR A 2 12.16 -9.46 -4.38
N SER A 3 13.29 -8.95 -3.88
CA SER A 3 13.81 -9.26 -2.54
C SER A 3 13.19 -8.33 -1.50
N GLU A 4 13.36 -8.65 -0.20
CA GLU A 4 13.00 -7.73 0.88
C GLU A 4 13.67 -6.36 0.72
N GLU A 5 14.91 -6.33 0.25
CA GLU A 5 15.65 -5.08 0.01
C GLU A 5 15.01 -4.26 -1.11
N GLU A 6 14.58 -4.90 -2.21
CA GLU A 6 13.88 -4.22 -3.30
C GLU A 6 12.54 -3.64 -2.82
N HIS A 7 11.76 -4.38 -2.03
CA HIS A 7 10.52 -3.86 -1.48
C HIS A 7 10.74 -2.64 -0.57
N ARG A 8 11.77 -2.67 0.30
CA ARG A 8 12.12 -1.52 1.16
C ARG A 8 12.55 -0.31 0.34
N LYS A 9 13.40 -0.55 -0.66
CA LYS A 9 13.85 0.50 -1.57
C LYS A 9 12.66 1.17 -2.26
N ASN A 10 11.74 0.38 -2.81
CA ASN A 10 10.54 0.89 -3.47
C ASN A 10 9.66 1.69 -2.50
N VAL A 11 9.43 1.20 -1.28
CA VAL A 11 8.66 1.92 -0.24
C VAL A 11 9.31 3.27 0.05
N LYS A 12 10.63 3.30 0.26
CA LYS A 12 11.37 4.52 0.57
C LYS A 12 11.29 5.54 -0.57
N GLU A 13 11.61 5.13 -1.80
CA GLU A 13 11.61 6.02 -2.98
C GLU A 13 10.22 6.63 -3.22
N LEU A 14 9.17 5.81 -3.14
CA LEU A 14 7.80 6.28 -3.33
C LEU A 14 7.31 7.17 -2.18
N LEU A 15 7.72 6.90 -0.93
CA LEU A 15 7.42 7.77 0.20
C LEU A 15 8.11 9.12 0.07
N GLU A 16 9.37 9.16 -0.33
CA GLU A 16 10.10 10.39 -0.60
C GLU A 16 9.39 11.22 -1.69
N ASP A 17 8.99 10.56 -2.77
CA ASP A 17 8.24 11.17 -3.89
C ASP A 17 6.89 11.76 -3.46
N ILE A 18 6.14 11.06 -2.60
CA ILE A 18 4.88 11.55 -2.02
C ILE A 18 5.14 12.73 -1.08
N ASN A 19 6.13 12.63 -0.20
CA ASN A 19 6.46 13.67 0.77
C ASN A 19 6.88 14.97 0.08
N GLU A 20 7.63 14.88 -1.02
CA GLU A 20 7.94 16.04 -1.86
C GLU A 20 6.66 16.70 -2.40
N LYS A 21 5.72 15.93 -2.93
CA LYS A 21 4.45 16.46 -3.45
C LYS A 21 3.59 17.09 -2.36
N ILE A 22 3.61 16.54 -1.16
CA ILE A 22 2.93 17.13 0.01
C ILE A 22 3.57 18.49 0.34
N ARG A 23 4.90 18.55 0.46
CA ARG A 23 5.63 19.80 0.78
C ARG A 23 5.44 20.88 -0.27
N SER A 24 5.39 20.49 -1.55
CA SER A 24 5.17 21.39 -2.67
C SER A 24 3.69 21.69 -2.94
N ASN A 25 2.77 21.14 -2.13
CA ASN A 25 1.31 21.29 -2.26
C ASN A 25 0.76 20.86 -3.64
N LEU A 26 1.37 19.85 -4.28
CA LEU A 26 1.04 19.37 -5.63
C LEU A 26 0.14 18.12 -5.61
N ILE A 27 -0.38 17.71 -4.45
CA ILE A 27 -1.05 16.40 -4.30
C ILE A 27 -2.32 16.26 -5.17
N VAL A 28 -3.05 17.36 -5.41
CA VAL A 28 -4.26 17.35 -6.24
C VAL A 28 -3.91 17.21 -7.73
N GLU A 29 -2.97 18.04 -8.20
CA GLU A 29 -2.48 18.04 -9.58
C GLU A 29 -1.81 16.70 -9.94
N ARG A 30 -1.21 16.05 -8.95
CA ARG A 30 -0.53 14.75 -9.07
C ARG A 30 -1.35 13.58 -8.52
N GLN A 31 -2.67 13.73 -8.36
CA GLN A 31 -3.54 12.71 -7.75
C GLN A 31 -3.40 11.30 -8.35
N LYS A 32 -3.21 11.19 -9.67
CA LYS A 32 -3.04 9.89 -10.35
C LYS A 32 -1.77 9.19 -9.90
N LEU A 33 -0.69 9.96 -9.78
CA LEU A 33 0.60 9.49 -9.29
C LEU A 33 0.51 9.16 -7.80
N ILE A 34 -0.15 10.00 -6.99
CA ILE A 34 -0.39 9.71 -5.57
C ILE A 34 -1.19 8.40 -5.40
N GLY A 35 -2.27 8.22 -6.15
CA GLY A 35 -3.07 6.99 -6.10
C GLY A 35 -2.27 5.75 -6.47
N PHE A 36 -1.42 5.86 -7.51
CA PHE A 36 -0.51 4.78 -7.89
C PHE A 36 0.53 4.50 -6.79
N SER A 37 1.29 5.51 -6.37
CA SER A 37 2.38 5.36 -5.38
C SER A 37 1.87 4.85 -4.05
N THR A 38 0.76 5.37 -3.52
CA THR A 38 0.19 4.91 -2.24
C THR A 38 -0.28 3.45 -2.30
N SER A 39 -0.84 3.01 -3.43
CA SER A 39 -1.18 1.60 -3.64
C SER A 39 0.06 0.71 -3.74
N GLU A 40 1.07 1.15 -4.48
CA GLU A 40 2.29 0.38 -4.70
C GLU A 40 3.06 0.23 -3.38
N ILE A 41 3.19 1.30 -2.60
CA ILE A 41 3.74 1.26 -1.23
C ILE A 41 2.99 0.23 -0.40
N SER A 42 1.65 0.27 -0.40
CA SER A 42 0.82 -0.64 0.40
C SER A 42 1.04 -2.11 0.03
N CYS A 43 1.23 -2.41 -1.26
CA CYS A 43 1.55 -3.77 -1.72
C CYS A 43 2.95 -4.20 -1.29
N ASN A 44 3.95 -3.32 -1.42
CA ASN A 44 5.33 -3.61 -1.00
C ASN A 44 5.44 -3.79 0.52
N LEU A 45 4.70 -3.01 1.32
CA LEU A 45 4.60 -3.16 2.77
C LEU A 45 4.03 -4.52 3.18
N LEU A 46 2.94 -4.96 2.53
CA LEU A 46 2.41 -6.30 2.80
C LEU A 46 3.40 -7.39 2.36
N ALA A 47 4.04 -7.25 1.19
CA ALA A 47 5.04 -8.22 0.73
C ALA A 47 6.18 -8.35 1.74
N LEU A 48 6.68 -7.24 2.29
CA LEU A 48 7.68 -7.23 3.35
C LEU A 48 7.23 -8.01 4.59
N LEU A 49 6.02 -7.73 5.07
CA LEU A 49 5.45 -8.44 6.21
C LEU A 49 5.41 -9.95 5.96
N LEU A 50 4.90 -10.36 4.79
CA LEU A 50 4.71 -11.76 4.45
C LEU A 50 6.05 -12.50 4.27
N HIS A 51 7.05 -11.86 3.66
CA HIS A 51 8.40 -12.40 3.58
C HIS A 51 9.05 -12.55 4.96
N LYS A 52 8.97 -11.52 5.82
CA LYS A 52 9.49 -11.58 7.20
C LYS A 52 8.88 -12.68 8.04
N LYS A 53 7.61 -13.02 7.79
CA LYS A 53 6.91 -14.13 8.47
C LYS A 53 7.04 -15.46 7.74
N ASN A 54 7.80 -15.54 6.64
CA ASN A 54 7.96 -16.73 5.79
C ASN A 54 6.62 -17.30 5.29
N LEU A 55 5.63 -16.45 5.02
CA LEU A 55 4.29 -16.84 4.60
C LEU A 55 4.13 -16.93 3.07
N ILE A 56 5.11 -16.43 2.32
CA ILE A 56 5.14 -16.45 0.85
C ILE A 56 6.53 -16.84 0.36
N SER A 57 6.59 -17.47 -0.82
CA SER A 57 7.86 -17.86 -1.44
C SER A 57 8.66 -16.66 -1.92
N PRO A 58 10.01 -16.74 -1.93
CA PRO A 58 10.84 -15.75 -2.63
C PRO A 58 10.35 -15.51 -4.07
N GLY A 59 10.14 -14.25 -4.44
CA GLY A 59 9.60 -13.87 -5.75
C GLY A 59 8.07 -13.79 -5.85
N PHE A 60 7.34 -14.05 -4.77
CA PHE A 60 5.91 -13.76 -4.73
C PHE A 60 5.68 -12.24 -4.67
N ASN A 61 5.04 -11.71 -5.71
CA ASN A 61 4.71 -10.28 -5.77
C ASN A 61 3.26 -10.06 -5.37
N VAL A 62 3.05 -9.29 -4.30
CA VAL A 62 1.74 -8.80 -3.91
C VAL A 62 1.26 -7.80 -4.97
N ASN A 63 0.12 -8.08 -5.59
CA ASN A 63 -0.45 -7.26 -6.65
C ASN A 63 -1.71 -6.54 -6.14
N HIS A 64 -1.85 -5.26 -6.49
CA HIS A 64 -3.01 -4.43 -6.12
C HIS A 64 -4.36 -5.08 -6.52
N ARG A 65 -4.39 -5.86 -7.62
CA ARG A 65 -5.57 -6.61 -8.08
C ARG A 65 -6.07 -7.67 -7.08
N PHE A 66 -5.24 -8.07 -6.12
CA PHE A 66 -5.66 -9.00 -5.06
C PHE A 66 -6.63 -8.34 -4.07
N PHE A 67 -6.70 -7.01 -4.06
CA PHE A 67 -7.51 -6.22 -3.12
C PHE A 67 -8.74 -5.58 -3.76
N VAL A 68 -9.17 -6.08 -4.93
CA VAL A 68 -10.40 -5.61 -5.61
C VAL A 68 -11.64 -5.84 -4.73
N SER A 69 -11.63 -6.89 -3.91
CA SER A 69 -12.68 -7.15 -2.92
C SER A 69 -12.12 -7.85 -1.68
N GLU A 70 -12.80 -7.71 -0.55
CA GLU A 70 -12.46 -8.44 0.67
C GLU A 70 -12.46 -9.95 0.48
N LYS A 71 -13.41 -10.48 -0.31
CA LYS A 71 -13.52 -11.91 -0.59
C LYS A 71 -12.25 -12.40 -1.30
N THR A 72 -11.86 -11.73 -2.38
CA THR A 72 -10.64 -12.06 -3.14
C THR A 72 -9.38 -11.97 -2.26
N ALA A 73 -9.30 -10.93 -1.42
CA ALA A 73 -8.17 -10.77 -0.51
C ALA A 73 -8.10 -11.92 0.50
N LYS A 74 -9.22 -12.30 1.12
CA LYS A 74 -9.30 -13.40 2.10
C LYS A 74 -8.99 -14.76 1.48
N GLU A 75 -9.47 -15.02 0.26
CA GLU A 75 -9.19 -16.25 -0.48
C GLU A 75 -7.71 -16.35 -0.91
N ARG A 76 -7.09 -15.21 -1.26
CA ARG A 76 -5.68 -15.19 -1.67
C ARG A 76 -4.72 -15.35 -0.49
N PHE A 77 -5.06 -14.75 0.64
CA PHE A 77 -4.28 -14.77 1.87
C PHE A 77 -5.02 -15.65 2.89
N ASP A 78 -5.09 -16.95 2.61
CA ASP A 78 -5.83 -17.95 3.40
C ASP A 78 -5.11 -18.36 4.70
N PHE A 79 -3.87 -17.95 4.88
CA PHE A 79 -3.06 -18.15 6.08
C PHE A 79 -3.15 -16.99 7.08
N ASP A 80 -2.85 -17.23 8.36
CA ASP A 80 -2.98 -16.23 9.42
C ASP A 80 -1.71 -15.42 9.68
N PHE A 81 -1.91 -14.15 10.04
CA PHE A 81 -0.85 -13.24 10.49
C PHE A 81 -1.44 -12.14 11.40
N PRO A 82 -0.59 -11.49 12.24
CA PRO A 82 -1.07 -10.46 13.16
C PRO A 82 -1.84 -9.34 12.45
N GLN A 83 -2.94 -8.91 13.06
CA GLN A 83 -3.84 -7.87 12.53
C GLN A 83 -4.38 -8.11 11.10
N LYS A 84 -4.37 -9.35 10.59
CA LYS A 84 -4.77 -9.72 9.21
C LYS A 84 -6.03 -9.04 8.73
N LYS A 85 -7.14 -9.17 9.46
CA LYS A 85 -8.43 -8.58 9.06
C LYS A 85 -8.31 -7.07 8.83
N LYS A 86 -7.77 -6.35 9.81
CA LYS A 86 -7.59 -4.89 9.73
C LYS A 86 -6.70 -4.49 8.55
N LEU A 87 -5.61 -5.22 8.32
CA LEU A 87 -4.69 -4.92 7.22
C LEU A 87 -5.34 -5.17 5.85
N LEU A 88 -6.06 -6.29 5.68
CA LEU A 88 -6.77 -6.59 4.43
C LEU A 88 -7.88 -5.57 4.15
N ASP A 89 -8.62 -5.15 5.18
CA ASP A 89 -9.68 -4.14 5.03
C ASP A 89 -9.08 -2.79 4.55
N LEU A 90 -7.93 -2.38 5.11
CA LEU A 90 -7.21 -1.17 4.68
C LEU A 90 -6.67 -1.29 3.25
N LEU A 91 -6.15 -2.46 2.85
CA LEU A 91 -5.64 -2.70 1.50
C LEU A 91 -6.76 -2.68 0.45
N VAL A 92 -7.93 -3.22 0.78
CA VAL A 92 -9.13 -3.14 -0.07
C VAL A 92 -9.59 -1.69 -0.21
N GLU A 93 -9.59 -0.92 0.89
CA GLU A 93 -9.90 0.50 0.83
C GLU A 93 -8.87 1.30 0.01
N GLN A 94 -7.60 0.90 0.08
CA GLN A 94 -6.53 1.48 -0.72
C GLN A 94 -6.77 1.27 -2.22
N GLU A 95 -7.18 0.07 -2.65
CA GLU A 95 -7.48 -0.21 -4.05
C GLU A 95 -8.70 0.57 -4.56
N LYS A 96 -9.70 0.80 -3.70
CA LYS A 96 -10.82 1.69 -4.05
C LYS A 96 -10.33 3.13 -4.27
N CYS A 97 -9.48 3.65 -3.39
CA CYS A 97 -8.90 4.97 -3.53
C CYS A 97 -8.06 5.06 -4.81
N ARG A 98 -7.18 4.08 -5.06
CA ARG A 98 -6.39 3.97 -6.29
C ARG A 98 -7.27 4.02 -7.53
N THR A 99 -8.35 3.23 -7.56
CA THR A 99 -9.25 3.19 -8.72
C THR A 99 -9.86 4.56 -9.00
N LEU A 100 -10.30 5.28 -7.96
CA LEU A 100 -10.89 6.61 -8.11
C LEU A 100 -9.88 7.69 -8.48
N LEU A 101 -8.63 7.59 -8.00
CA LEU A 101 -7.58 8.59 -8.22
C LEU A 101 -6.84 8.38 -9.54
N CYS A 102 -6.58 7.14 -9.94
CA CYS A 102 -5.89 6.83 -11.19
C CYS A 102 -6.81 6.93 -12.41
N TYR A 103 -8.10 6.61 -12.26
CA TYR A 103 -9.05 6.57 -13.36
C TYR A 103 -10.17 7.61 -13.20
N GLY A 104 -10.43 8.39 -14.25
CA GLY A 104 -11.52 9.36 -14.32
C GLY A 104 -11.09 10.82 -14.27
N ARG A 105 -12.05 11.69 -13.94
CA ARG A 105 -11.85 13.13 -13.74
C ARG A 105 -11.20 13.42 -12.39
N GLU A 106 -10.61 14.60 -12.28
CA GLU A 106 -10.03 15.11 -11.03
C GLU A 106 -11.01 14.99 -9.86
N LYS A 107 -10.46 14.57 -8.72
CA LYS A 107 -11.17 14.30 -7.47
C LYS A 107 -10.84 15.37 -6.44
N GLU A 108 -11.71 15.49 -5.45
CA GLU A 108 -11.49 16.40 -4.34
C GLU A 108 -10.22 16.03 -3.57
N LYS A 109 -9.51 17.06 -3.11
CA LYS A 109 -8.30 16.93 -2.27
C LYS A 109 -8.47 15.93 -1.12
N LYS A 110 -9.65 15.91 -0.50
CA LYS A 110 -9.99 14.99 0.59
C LYS A 110 -9.78 13.51 0.23
N LEU A 111 -10.06 13.11 -1.01
CA LEU A 111 -9.85 11.73 -1.45
C LEU A 111 -8.36 11.40 -1.57
N VAL A 112 -7.56 12.36 -2.05
CA VAL A 112 -6.09 12.22 -2.13
C VAL A 112 -5.50 12.10 -0.72
N GLU A 113 -5.91 12.98 0.19
CA GLU A 113 -5.51 12.95 1.61
C GLU A 113 -5.91 11.63 2.28
N LYS A 114 -7.14 11.14 2.02
CA LYS A 114 -7.60 9.83 2.49
C LYS A 114 -6.70 8.69 2.03
N SER A 115 -6.28 8.69 0.76
CA SER A 115 -5.39 7.66 0.20
C SER A 115 -4.01 7.66 0.88
N ILE A 116 -3.48 8.85 1.19
CA ILE A 116 -2.20 8.99 1.90
C ILE A 116 -2.34 8.53 3.36
N GLU A 117 -3.41 8.96 4.05
CA GLU A 117 -3.67 8.57 5.44
C GLU A 117 -3.86 7.05 5.57
N ASN A 118 -4.60 6.44 4.65
CA ASN A 118 -4.83 5.00 4.63
C ASN A 118 -3.52 4.22 4.42
N MET A 119 -2.66 4.67 3.51
CA MET A 119 -1.31 4.11 3.32
C MET A 119 -0.45 4.24 4.58
N ASN A 120 -0.49 5.39 5.27
CA ASN A 120 0.25 5.57 6.53
C ASN A 120 -0.23 4.61 7.63
N LYS A 121 -1.55 4.36 7.74
CA LYS A 121 -2.08 3.35 8.68
C LYS A 121 -1.60 1.94 8.36
N ILE A 122 -1.52 1.58 7.08
CA ILE A 122 -0.96 0.30 6.64
C ILE A 122 0.51 0.20 7.05
N LYS A 123 1.28 1.28 6.82
CA LYS A 123 2.69 1.38 7.21
C LYS A 123 2.88 1.19 8.72
N GLU A 124 2.14 1.92 9.55
CA GLU A 124 2.20 1.81 11.01
C GLU A 124 1.94 0.37 11.48
N ILE A 125 0.88 -0.27 10.98
CA ILE A 125 0.56 -1.66 11.34
C ILE A 125 1.69 -2.61 10.94
N VAL A 126 2.23 -2.46 9.72
CA VAL A 126 3.32 -3.32 9.26
C VAL A 126 4.57 -3.12 10.11
N GLN A 127 4.94 -1.87 10.42
CA GLN A 127 6.07 -1.52 11.29
C GLN A 127 5.90 -2.11 12.69
N GLU A 128 4.71 -2.00 13.28
CA GLU A 128 4.39 -2.61 14.59
C GLU A 128 4.60 -4.12 14.59
N ILE A 129 4.23 -4.81 13.50
CA ILE A 129 4.30 -6.29 13.43
C ILE A 129 5.71 -6.80 13.16
N ILE A 130 6.51 -6.05 12.37
CA ILE A 130 7.89 -6.43 12.06
C ILE A 130 8.89 -5.92 13.12
N GLY A 131 8.55 -4.86 13.87
CA GLY A 131 9.42 -4.25 14.87
C GLY A 131 10.56 -3.43 14.29
N GLU A 132 10.38 -2.85 13.10
CA GLU A 132 11.40 -2.10 12.38
C GLU A 132 10.79 -0.83 11.77
N ASP A 133 11.59 0.24 11.71
CA ASP A 133 11.23 1.44 10.97
C ASP A 133 11.37 1.21 9.46
N LEU A 134 10.36 1.67 8.74
CA LEU A 134 10.18 1.59 7.28
C LEU A 134 10.00 2.97 6.66
#